data_AF-A0AAU7HJ74-F1
#
_entry.id   AF-A0AAU7HJ74-F1
#
_cell.length_a   1.000
_cell.length_b   1.000
_cell.length_c   1.000
_cell.angle_alpha   90.00
_cell.angle_beta   90.00
_cell.angle_gamma   90.00
#
_symmetry.space_group_name_H-M   'P 1'
#
loop_
_entity.id
_entity.type
_entity.pdbx_description
1 polymer ?
#
loop_
_entity_poly.entity_id
_entity_poly.type
_entity_poly.pdbx_seq_one_letter_code
_entity_poly.pdbx_strand_id
1 'polypeptide(L)' 'MGKPSALSEEMSADLLDIDKRILQILSNQPSRSAKGIANECEISVRTVERYLKALQLKGKLQRVGATKGEMWRVI' A
#
# COMPACT_ATOMS: atom_id res chain seq x y z
N MET A 1 -28.54 4.92 2.98
CA MET A 1 -27.50 5.64 3.74
C MET A 1 -26.42 4.64 4.13
N GLY A 2 -25.28 4.68 3.45
CA GLY A 2 -24.13 3.82 3.80
C GLY A 2 -23.56 4.30 5.13
N LYS A 3 -23.50 3.40 6.12
CA LYS A 3 -23.00 3.71 7.46
C LYS A 3 -21.59 4.31 7.35
N PRO A 4 -21.32 5.48 7.97
CA PRO A 4 -19.94 5.92 8.16
C PRO A 4 -19.28 4.88 9.06
N SER A 5 -18.28 4.16 8.53
CA SER A 5 -17.51 3.19 9.29
C SER A 5 -16.73 3.96 10.35
N ALA A 6 -17.27 4.00 11.57
CA ALA A 6 -16.53 4.35 12.76
C ALA A 6 -15.45 3.28 12.96
N LEU A 7 -14.28 3.50 12.36
CA LEU A 7 -13.07 2.72 12.64
C LEU A 7 -12.26 3.55 13.62
N SER A 8 -12.48 3.21 14.88
CA SER A 8 -11.93 3.78 16.10
C SER A 8 -10.40 3.87 16.09
N GLU A 9 -9.88 4.84 16.85
CA GLU A 9 -8.49 5.28 16.96
C GLU A 9 -7.43 4.17 17.08
N GLU A 10 -7.77 2.97 17.56
CA GLU A 10 -6.84 1.83 17.67
C GLU A 10 -6.44 1.23 16.31
N MET A 11 -7.33 1.21 15.31
CA MET A 11 -6.96 0.74 13.97
C MET A 11 -5.91 1.63 13.32
N SER A 12 -5.83 2.90 13.70
CA SER A 12 -4.92 3.84 13.04
C SER A 12 -3.44 3.45 13.20
N ALA A 13 -3.06 2.84 14.33
CA ALA A 13 -1.69 2.39 14.59
C ALA A 13 -1.30 1.21 13.68
N ASP A 14 -2.13 0.16 13.64
CA ASP A 14 -1.90 -0.99 12.78
C ASP A 14 -1.88 -0.60 11.29
N LEU A 15 -2.78 0.31 10.87
CA LEU A 15 -2.79 0.84 9.51
C LEU A 15 -1.50 1.63 9.21
N LEU A 16 -0.97 2.41 10.17
CA LEU A 16 0.28 3.16 10.01
C LEU A 16 1.49 2.23 9.91
N ASP A 17 1.50 1.11 10.63
CA ASP A 17 2.57 0.12 10.55
C ASP A 17 2.54 -0.65 9.23
N ILE A 18 1.36 -0.96 8.71
CA ILE A 18 1.22 -1.53 7.37
C ILE A 18 1.62 -0.53 6.27
N ASP A 19 1.22 0.74 6.37
CA ASP A 19 1.63 1.80 5.42
C ASP A 19 3.17 1.86 5.33
N LYS A 20 3.86 1.91 6.49
CA LYS A 20 5.33 1.93 6.54
C LYS A 20 5.94 0.67 5.96
N ARG A 21 5.41 -0.51 6.29
CA ARG A 21 5.93 -1.80 5.82
C ARG A 21 5.81 -1.93 4.31
N ILE A 22 4.69 -1.52 3.72
CA ILE A 22 4.50 -1.48 2.26
C ILE A 22 5.52 -0.55 1.60
N LEU A 23 5.72 0.67 2.14
CA LEU A 23 6.72 1.60 1.61
C LEU A 23 8.13 1.02 1.70
N GLN A 24 8.47 0.35 2.80
CA GLN A 24 9.77 -0.27 2.99
C GLN A 24 10.01 -1.42 2.00
N ILE A 25 9.00 -2.26 1.75
CA ILE A 25 9.07 -3.32 0.73
C ILE A 25 9.30 -2.71 -0.65
N LEU A 26 8.54 -1.67 -1.02
CA LEU A 26 8.64 -1.06 -2.35
C LEU A 26 9.91 -0.22 -2.54
N SER A 27 10.48 0.32 -1.47
CA SER A 27 11.79 0.97 -1.52
C SER A 27 12.92 -0.01 -1.85
N ASN A 28 12.81 -1.26 -1.38
CA ASN A 28 13.81 -2.31 -1.63
C ASN A 28 13.52 -3.11 -2.90
N GLN A 29 12.24 -3.31 -3.22
CA GLN A 29 11.76 -4.12 -4.33
C GLN A 29 10.68 -3.37 -5.11
N PRO A 30 11.07 -2.36 -5.92
CA PRO A 30 10.14 -1.50 -6.66
C PRO A 30 9.15 -2.23 -7.57
N SER A 31 9.51 -3.41 -8.08
CA SER A 31 8.68 -4.22 -8.96
C SER A 31 7.80 -5.23 -8.23
N ARG A 32 7.81 -5.25 -6.89
CA ARG A 32 7.03 -6.21 -6.10
C ARG A 32 5.53 -6.05 -6.39
N SER A 33 4.88 -7.17 -6.66
CA SER A 33 3.45 -7.20 -6.98
C SER A 33 2.58 -7.09 -5.73
N ALA A 34 1.34 -6.64 -5.89
CA ALA A 34 0.37 -6.57 -4.79
C ALA A 34 0.17 -7.93 -4.09
N LYS A 35 0.18 -9.03 -4.84
CA LYS A 35 0.14 -10.40 -4.28
C LYS A 35 1.38 -10.73 -3.44
N GLY A 36 2.56 -10.31 -3.90
CA GLY A 36 3.81 -10.52 -3.17
C GLY A 36 3.86 -9.74 -1.86
N ILE A 37 3.34 -8.50 -1.86
CA ILE A 37 3.22 -7.66 -0.66
C ILE A 37 2.18 -8.24 0.30
N ALA A 38 1.03 -8.69 -0.23
CA ALA A 38 -0.05 -9.30 0.56
C ALA A 38 0.44 -10.49 1.38
N ASN A 39 1.20 -11.39 0.76
CA ASN A 39 1.78 -12.54 1.46
C ASN A 39 2.77 -12.13 2.55
N GLU A 40 3.58 -11.09 2.32
CA GLU A 40 4.62 -10.66 3.27
C GLU A 40 4.05 -9.83 4.43
N CYS A 41 2.96 -9.13 4.20
CA CYS A 41 2.22 -8.36 5.21
C CYS A 41 1.09 -9.17 5.87
N GLU A 42 0.84 -10.42 5.43
CA GLU A 42 -0.24 -11.30 5.90
C GLU A 42 -1.64 -10.65 5.83
N ILE A 43 -1.87 -9.88 4.76
CA ILE A 43 -3.15 -9.20 4.50
C ILE A 43 -3.70 -9.59 3.12
N SER A 44 -4.98 -9.28 2.88
CA SER A 44 -5.60 -9.53 1.58
C SER A 44 -5.01 -8.64 0.48
N VAL A 45 -4.91 -9.17 -0.75
CA VAL A 45 -4.48 -8.41 -1.94
C VAL A 45 -5.33 -7.15 -2.15
N ARG A 46 -6.65 -7.25 -1.94
CA ARG A 46 -7.58 -6.10 -2.01
C ARG A 46 -7.22 -5.00 -1.00
N THR A 47 -6.76 -5.37 0.19
CA THR A 47 -6.33 -4.41 1.21
C THR A 47 -5.03 -3.74 0.77
N VAL A 48 -4.08 -4.51 0.22
CA VAL A 48 -2.85 -3.94 -0.38
C VAL A 48 -3.17 -2.94 -1.48
N GLU A 49 -4.03 -3.29 -2.43
CA GLU A 49 -4.44 -2.38 -3.52
C GLU A 49 -5.06 -1.08 -2.97
N ARG A 50 -5.87 -1.19 -1.92
CA ARG A 50 -6.44 -0.03 -1.22
C ARG A 50 -5.35 0.85 -0.61
N TYR A 51 -4.35 0.26 0.05
CA TYR A 51 -3.23 1.00 0.62
C TYR A 51 -2.35 1.64 -0.44
N LEU A 52 -2.01 0.92 -1.52
CA LEU A 52 -1.22 1.47 -2.63
C LEU A 52 -1.91 2.70 -3.21
N LYS A 53 -3.23 2.63 -3.45
CA LYS A 53 -4.02 3.77 -3.92
C LYS A 53 -4.03 4.92 -2.90
N ALA A 54 -4.18 4.63 -1.61
CA ALA A 54 -4.14 5.64 -0.57
C ALA A 54 -2.76 6.31 -0.47
N LEU A 55 -1.66 5.56 -0.55
CA LEU A 55 -0.29 6.07 -0.54
C LEU A 55 0.02 6.92 -1.78
N GLN A 56 -0.52 6.55 -2.95
CA GLN A 56 -0.47 7.39 -4.15
C GLN A 56 -1.19 8.72 -3.95
N LEU A 57 -2.43 8.69 -3.42
CA LEU A 57 -3.21 9.90 -3.15
C LEU A 57 -2.55 10.80 -2.09
N LYS A 58 -1.87 10.20 -1.11
CA LYS A 58 -1.07 10.91 -0.10
C LYS A 58 0.26 11.44 -0.65
N GLY A 59 0.62 11.15 -1.90
CA GLY A 59 1.87 11.58 -2.52
C GLY A 59 3.13 10.85 -2.00
N LYS A 60 2.99 9.69 -1.36
CA LYS A 60 4.11 8.89 -0.82
C LYS A 60 4.60 7.81 -1.78
N LEU A 61 3.85 7.56 -2.84
CA LEU A 61 4.13 6.48 -3.78
C LEU A 61 3.71 6.88 -5.19
N GLN A 62 4.54 6.58 -6.18
CA GLN A 62 4.26 6.85 -7.58
C GLN A 62 4.55 5.60 -8.42
N ARG A 63 3.72 5.35 -9.43
CA ARG A 63 3.98 4.31 -10.43
C ARG A 63 4.75 4.95 -11.58
N VAL A 64 5.92 4.43 -11.90
CA VAL A 64 6.84 4.98 -12.91
C VAL A 64 7.35 3.88 -13.84
N GLY A 65 7.72 4.23 -15.08
CA GLY A 65 8.24 3.29 -16.08
C GLY A 65 7.29 3.05 -17.25
N ALA A 66 7.80 2.44 -18.32
CA ALA A 66 7.01 2.04 -19.49
C ALA A 66 6.27 0.71 -19.21
N THR A 67 5.22 0.41 -19.96
CA THR A 67 4.25 -0.70 -19.74
C THR A 67 4.87 -2.09 -19.48
N LYS A 68 6.12 -2.34 -19.90
CA LYS A 68 6.85 -3.61 -19.64
C LYS A 68 7.85 -3.57 -18.47
N GLY A 69 7.91 -2.47 -17.72
CA GLY A 69 8.85 -2.26 -16.62
C GLY A 69 8.33 -1.28 -15.57
N GLU A 70 7.01 -1.21 -15.40
CA GLU A 70 6.41 -0.36 -14.38
C GLU A 70 6.87 -0.79 -12.99
N MET A 71 7.40 0.18 -12.26
CA MET A 71 7.90 0.02 -10.90
C MET A 71 7.28 1.07 -10.00
N TRP A 72 7.26 0.78 -8.72
CA TRP A 72 6.86 1.70 -7.67
C TRP A 72 8.06 2.53 -7.23
N ARG A 73 7.87 3.84 -7.13
CA ARG A 73 8.81 4.79 -6.54
C ARG A 73 8.22 5.34 -5.26
N VAL A 74 8.92 5.18 -4.15
CA VAL A 74 8.62 5.86 -2.88
C VAL A 74 9.11 7.31 -2.98
N ILE A 75 8.28 8.25 -2.52
CA ILE A 75 8.52 9.71 -2.57
C ILE A 75 8.85 10.23 -1.17
#